data_AF-A0A3N2IIM7-F1
#
_entry.id   AF-A0A3N2IIM7-F1
#
_cell.length_a   1.000
_cell.length_b   1.000
_cell.length_c   1.000
_cell.angle_alpha   90.00
_cell.angle_beta   90.00
_cell.angle_gamma   90.00
#
_symmetry.space_group_name_H-M   'P 1'
#
loop_
_entity.id
_entity.type
_entity.pdbx_description
1 polymer ?
#
loop_
_entity_poly.entity_id
_entity_poly.type
_entity_poly.pdbx_seq_one_letter_code
_entity_poly.pdbx_strand_id
1 'polypeptide(L)'
;MTDARLRGEWVSSMKFDNLSDKAWRIFTGALMWSAENGTDGFIPDRYSKRLHPDGSDIQAEWELSEAGLWEKTRDADGNKGMQLVDWDGALGQSLAIQVETYRANARGRSRRYREKERAKLAKSVGFTDESVTRDVTGDVTSEVRPHVGEGKGKGRGTGDVNDEVSLNEETGEVSIQGEPLWETVAIPSGKKCRVCLDALAADFPGDVCFRQDAAHVKARRARVA
;
A
#
# COMPACT_ATOMS: atom_id res chain seq x y z
N MET A 1 2.73 3.51 -11.69
CA MET A 1 1.26 3.46 -11.71
C MET A 1 0.80 4.12 -10.43
N THR A 2 -0.10 5.09 -10.51
CA THR A 2 -0.74 5.68 -9.32
C THR A 2 -1.79 4.69 -8.85
N ASP A 3 -1.59 4.14 -7.66
CA ASP A 3 -2.57 3.25 -7.05
C ASP A 3 -3.63 4.15 -6.41
N ALA A 4 -4.83 4.15 -6.96
CA ALA A 4 -6.00 4.82 -6.41
C ALA A 4 -7.14 3.79 -6.31
N ARG A 5 -6.83 2.64 -5.69
CA ARG A 5 -7.80 1.57 -5.48
C ARG A 5 -8.70 1.92 -4.30
N LEU A 6 -9.99 1.73 -4.51
CA LEU A 6 -10.97 1.67 -3.44
C LEU A 6 -10.84 0.31 -2.76
N ARG A 7 -10.62 0.32 -1.45
CA ARG A 7 -10.54 -0.89 -0.65
C ARG A 7 -11.93 -1.49 -0.48
N GLY A 8 -12.04 -2.82 -0.55
CA GLY A 8 -13.32 -3.51 -0.35
C GLY A 8 -13.89 -3.28 1.04
N GLU A 9 -13.02 -3.10 2.04
CA GLU A 9 -13.40 -2.84 3.43
C GLU A 9 -14.17 -1.53 3.61
N TRP A 10 -14.01 -0.56 2.70
CA TRP A 10 -14.73 0.71 2.77
C TRP A 10 -16.23 0.54 2.57
N VAL A 11 -16.64 -0.44 1.76
CA VAL A 11 -18.05 -0.75 1.50
C VAL A 11 -18.75 -1.33 2.73
N SER A 12 -17.99 -1.87 3.68
CA SER A 12 -18.51 -2.48 4.92
C SER A 12 -18.33 -1.61 6.17
N SER A 13 -17.68 -0.46 6.04
CA SER A 13 -17.34 0.39 7.18
C SER A 13 -18.41 1.46 7.38
N MET A 14 -18.99 1.49 8.58
CA MET A 14 -20.03 2.45 8.99
C MET A 14 -19.61 3.91 8.78
N LYS A 15 -18.30 4.18 8.79
CA LYS A 15 -17.73 5.50 8.54
C LYS A 15 -18.05 6.03 7.14
N PHE A 16 -18.09 5.15 6.13
CA PHE A 16 -18.39 5.53 4.76
C PHE A 16 -19.89 5.41 4.44
N ASP A 17 -20.59 4.49 5.09
CA ASP A 17 -22.05 4.32 4.92
C ASP A 17 -22.86 5.55 5.32
N ASN A 18 -22.37 6.31 6.30
CA ASN A 18 -23.03 7.52 6.78
C ASN A 18 -22.75 8.77 5.93
N LEU A 19 -21.89 8.68 4.90
CA LEU A 19 -21.56 9.82 4.06
C LEU A 19 -22.65 10.09 3.03
N SER A 20 -22.96 11.37 2.82
CA SER A 20 -23.75 11.82 1.68
C SER A 20 -23.05 11.50 0.36
N ASP A 21 -23.82 11.33 -0.73
CA ASP A 21 -23.27 11.10 -2.08
C ASP A 21 -22.25 12.19 -2.49
N LYS A 22 -22.49 13.44 -2.07
CA LYS A 22 -21.56 14.54 -2.32
C LYS A 22 -20.25 14.39 -1.54
N ALA A 23 -20.31 14.10 -0.24
CA ALA A 23 -19.13 13.87 0.58
C ALA A 23 -18.31 12.69 0.04
N TRP A 24 -18.98 11.60 -0.34
CA TRP A 24 -18.33 10.44 -0.95
C TRP A 24 -17.62 10.79 -2.27
N ARG A 25 -18.25 11.55 -3.17
CA ARG A 25 -17.63 12.01 -4.42
C ARG A 25 -16.45 12.93 -4.19
N ILE A 26 -16.56 13.87 -3.25
CA ILE A 26 -15.47 14.76 -2.88
C ILE A 26 -14.29 13.96 -2.33
N PHE A 27 -14.55 12.99 -1.44
CA PHE A 27 -13.54 12.12 -0.87
C PHE A 27 -12.81 11.27 -1.91
N THR A 28 -13.54 10.63 -2.83
CA THR A 28 -12.94 9.81 -3.89
C THR A 28 -12.17 10.65 -4.90
N GLY A 29 -12.71 11.82 -5.29
CA GLY A 29 -12.01 12.79 -6.14
C GLY A 29 -10.73 13.33 -5.48
N ALA A 30 -10.78 13.61 -4.19
CA ALA A 30 -9.64 14.02 -3.38
C ALA A 30 -8.54 12.96 -3.38
N LEU A 31 -8.91 11.70 -3.14
CA LEU A 31 -7.97 10.58 -3.15
C LEU A 31 -7.28 10.42 -4.51
N MET A 32 -8.06 10.46 -5.60
CA MET A 32 -7.52 10.37 -6.96
C MET A 32 -6.56 11.53 -7.25
N TRP A 33 -6.95 12.75 -6.88
CA TRP A 33 -6.12 13.94 -7.09
C TRP A 33 -4.81 13.86 -6.30
N SER A 34 -4.87 13.47 -5.01
CA SER A 34 -3.68 13.31 -4.17
C SER A 34 -2.74 12.21 -4.67
N ALA A 35 -3.29 11.09 -5.13
CA ALA A 35 -2.50 10.01 -5.72
C ALA A 35 -1.82 10.43 -7.04
N GLU A 36 -2.51 11.22 -7.88
CA GLU A 36 -1.96 11.75 -9.13
C GLU A 36 -0.81 12.74 -8.89
N ASN A 37 -0.98 13.64 -7.90
CA ASN A 37 -0.02 14.70 -7.60
C ASN A 37 1.08 14.26 -6.63
N GLY A 38 0.94 13.09 -5.98
CA GLY A 38 1.91 12.61 -5.00
C GLY A 38 1.98 13.49 -3.75
N THR A 39 0.83 13.95 -3.25
CA THR A 39 0.76 14.88 -2.11
C THR A 39 0.46 14.21 -0.77
N ASP A 40 0.51 12.87 -0.71
CA ASP A 40 0.25 12.10 0.51
C ASP A 40 -1.04 12.49 1.24
N GLY A 41 -2.07 12.81 0.45
CA GLY A 41 -3.38 13.20 0.96
C GLY A 41 -3.55 14.68 1.31
N PHE A 42 -2.53 15.53 1.13
CA PHE A 42 -2.69 16.97 1.30
C PHE A 42 -3.34 17.60 0.06
N ILE A 43 -4.37 18.43 0.25
CA ILE A 43 -5.11 19.12 -0.81
C ILE A 43 -5.18 20.61 -0.49
N PRO A 44 -4.51 21.47 -1.28
CA PRO A 44 -4.64 22.91 -1.15
C PRO A 44 -6.07 23.38 -1.37
N ASP A 45 -6.53 24.36 -0.57
CA ASP A 45 -7.90 24.87 -0.61
C ASP A 45 -8.33 25.40 -2.00
N ARG A 46 -7.38 25.90 -2.79
CA ARG A 46 -7.63 26.32 -4.20
C ARG A 46 -8.15 25.19 -5.10
N TYR A 47 -7.88 23.93 -4.75
CA TYR A 47 -8.27 22.76 -5.52
C TYR A 47 -9.55 22.08 -5.00
N SER A 48 -10.06 22.45 -3.81
CA SER A 48 -11.30 21.88 -3.26
C SER A 48 -12.48 22.03 -4.22
N LYS A 49 -12.57 23.18 -4.90
CA LYS A 49 -13.57 23.48 -5.93
C LYS A 49 -13.54 22.57 -7.15
N ARG A 50 -12.46 21.82 -7.38
CA ARG A 50 -12.33 20.89 -8.51
C ARG A 50 -12.70 19.45 -8.15
N LEU A 51 -12.89 19.16 -6.87
CA LEU A 51 -13.20 17.81 -6.38
C LEU A 51 -14.65 17.39 -6.66
N HIS A 52 -15.53 18.35 -6.93
CA HIS A 52 -16.93 18.10 -7.25
C HIS A 52 -17.38 19.01 -8.42
N PRO A 53 -18.23 18.51 -9.34
CA PRO A 53 -18.72 19.31 -10.47
C PRO A 53 -19.41 20.62 -10.07
N ASP A 54 -20.12 20.60 -8.93
CA ASP A 54 -20.84 21.77 -8.42
C ASP A 54 -19.95 22.74 -7.61
N GLY A 55 -18.65 22.46 -7.51
CA GLY A 55 -17.70 23.25 -6.72
C GLY A 55 -17.57 22.80 -5.26
N SER A 56 -17.01 23.68 -4.43
CA SER A 56 -16.80 23.41 -3.00
C SER A 56 -18.13 23.40 -2.24
N ASP A 57 -18.41 22.32 -1.50
CA ASP A 57 -19.59 22.18 -0.64
C ASP A 57 -19.15 22.07 0.82
N ILE A 58 -19.37 23.14 1.59
CA ILE A 58 -18.93 23.25 2.99
C ILE A 58 -19.58 22.18 3.87
N GLN A 59 -20.82 21.77 3.57
CA GLN A 59 -21.51 20.75 4.35
C GLN A 59 -20.85 19.38 4.16
N ALA A 60 -20.51 19.04 2.92
CA ALA A 60 -19.82 17.80 2.61
C ALA A 60 -18.39 17.78 3.19
N GLU A 61 -17.67 18.91 3.15
CA GLU A 61 -16.36 19.02 3.82
C GLU A 61 -16.45 18.83 5.33
N TRP A 62 -17.50 19.38 5.96
CA TRP A 62 -17.73 19.22 7.39
C TRP A 62 -18.07 17.77 7.76
N GLU A 63 -18.90 17.11 6.97
CA GLU A 63 -19.24 15.69 7.11
C GLU A 63 -17.99 14.79 7.02
N LEU A 64 -17.08 15.07 6.08
CA LEU A 64 -15.80 14.35 5.98
C LEU A 64 -14.89 14.58 7.19
N SER A 65 -14.88 15.80 7.75
CA SER A 65 -14.17 16.08 9.00
C SER A 65 -14.79 15.39 10.21
N GLU A 66 -16.12 15.35 10.31
CA GLU A 66 -16.83 14.65 11.41
C GLU A 66 -16.62 13.13 11.34
N ALA A 67 -16.61 12.56 10.13
CA ALA A 67 -16.25 11.17 9.91
C ALA A 67 -14.76 10.85 10.21
N GLY A 68 -13.93 11.87 10.50
CA GLY A 68 -12.49 11.71 10.72
C GLY A 68 -11.76 11.22 9.45
N LEU A 69 -12.26 11.58 8.27
CA LEU A 69 -11.54 11.36 7.00
C LEU A 69 -10.60 12.52 6.70
N TRP A 70 -11.00 13.73 7.07
CA TRP A 70 -10.29 14.96 6.72
C TRP A 70 -9.94 15.80 7.94
N GLU A 71 -8.75 16.39 7.91
CA GLU A 71 -8.31 17.38 8.89
C GLU A 71 -7.88 18.67 8.18
N LYS A 72 -8.30 19.82 8.72
CA LYS A 72 -7.84 21.12 8.22
C LYS A 72 -6.40 21.34 8.65
N THR A 73 -5.48 21.41 7.70
CA THR A 73 -4.06 21.61 7.97
C THR A 73 -3.46 22.76 7.16
N ARG A 74 -2.19 23.05 7.42
CA ARG A 74 -1.39 23.97 6.62
C ARG A 74 -0.18 23.25 6.07
N ASP A 75 0.13 23.55 4.81
CA ASP A 75 1.35 23.08 4.15
C ASP A 75 2.60 23.70 4.80
N ALA A 76 3.79 23.20 4.43
CA ALA A 76 5.08 23.78 4.77
C ALA A 76 5.18 25.27 4.35
N ASP A 77 4.54 25.63 3.23
CA ASP A 77 4.45 27.01 2.73
C ASP A 77 3.40 27.87 3.47
N GLY A 78 2.73 27.33 4.49
CA GLY A 78 1.67 28.02 5.25
C GLY A 78 0.32 28.10 4.54
N ASN A 79 0.20 27.51 3.34
CA ASN A 79 -1.03 27.44 2.57
C ASN A 79 -2.07 26.59 3.29
N LYS A 80 -3.30 27.09 3.39
CA LYS A 80 -4.42 26.32 3.98
C LYS A 80 -4.84 25.20 3.03
N GLY A 81 -5.19 24.06 3.61
CA GLY A 81 -5.69 22.92 2.87
C GLY A 81 -6.38 21.90 3.78
N MET A 82 -6.72 20.78 3.16
CA MET A 82 -7.30 19.61 3.81
C MET A 82 -6.30 18.46 3.71
N GLN A 83 -6.14 17.71 4.78
CA GLN A 83 -5.32 16.50 4.83
C GLN A 83 -6.24 15.29 4.96
N LEU A 84 -6.09 14.30 4.08
CA LEU A 84 -6.67 12.99 4.31
C LEU A 84 -5.95 12.31 5.49
N VAL A 85 -6.72 11.92 6.49
CA VAL A 85 -6.24 11.24 7.70
C VAL A 85 -5.92 9.79 7.37
N ASP A 86 -4.79 9.30 7.88
CA ASP A 86 -4.38 7.90 7.80
C ASP A 86 -4.20 7.38 6.36
N TRP A 87 -3.41 8.13 5.58
CA TRP A 87 -3.15 7.89 4.15
C TRP A 87 -2.57 6.49 3.87
N ASP A 88 -1.54 6.08 4.60
CA ASP A 88 -0.87 4.80 4.39
C ASP A 88 -1.44 3.65 5.25
N GLY A 89 -2.20 3.94 6.31
CA GLY A 89 -2.88 2.96 7.14
C GLY A 89 -4.28 2.60 6.63
N ALA A 90 -5.32 3.22 7.18
CA ALA A 90 -6.73 2.91 6.86
C ALA A 90 -7.05 3.13 5.38
N LEU A 91 -6.50 4.17 4.76
CA LEU A 91 -6.72 4.43 3.34
C LEU A 91 -5.88 3.50 2.44
N GLY A 92 -4.81 2.92 2.98
CA GLY A 92 -3.97 1.92 2.30
C GLY A 92 -3.31 2.44 1.03
N GLN A 93 -3.08 3.75 0.92
CA GLN A 93 -2.43 4.37 -0.22
C GLN A 93 -0.91 4.37 -0.02
N SER A 94 -0.15 4.19 -1.11
CA SER A 94 1.31 4.29 -1.02
C SER A 94 1.74 5.75 -0.86
N LEU A 95 2.76 5.99 -0.04
CA LEU A 95 3.38 7.31 0.09
C LEU A 95 4.09 7.71 -1.22
N ALA A 96 4.18 9.01 -1.48
CA ALA A 96 4.82 9.58 -2.66
C ALA A 96 6.27 9.10 -2.79
N ILE A 97 7.01 9.10 -1.68
CA ILE A 97 8.39 8.59 -1.62
C ILE A 97 8.50 7.11 -2.01
N GLN A 98 7.53 6.28 -1.63
CA GLN A 98 7.51 4.87 -2.00
C GLN A 98 7.25 4.74 -3.51
N VAL A 99 6.26 5.46 -4.04
CA VAL A 99 5.93 5.47 -5.47
C VAL A 99 7.13 5.93 -6.31
N GLU A 100 7.84 6.96 -5.88
CA GLU A 100 9.07 7.43 -6.54
C GLU A 100 10.18 6.39 -6.52
N THR A 101 10.38 5.73 -5.38
CA THR A 101 11.36 4.65 -5.23
C THR A 101 11.04 3.48 -6.18
N TYR A 102 9.77 3.07 -6.25
CA TYR A 102 9.32 2.05 -7.21
C TYR A 102 9.56 2.48 -8.66
N ARG A 103 9.28 3.74 -9.01
CA ARG A 103 9.54 4.28 -10.35
C ARG A 103 11.04 4.31 -10.67
N ALA A 104 11.89 4.68 -9.71
CA ALA A 104 13.34 4.68 -9.89
C ALA A 104 13.86 3.25 -10.12
N ASN A 105 13.41 2.28 -9.32
CA ASN A 105 13.76 0.87 -9.46
C ASN A 105 13.29 0.30 -10.80
N ALA A 106 12.06 0.61 -11.22
CA ALA A 106 11.52 0.19 -12.51
C ALA A 106 12.33 0.76 -13.70
N ARG A 107 12.73 2.04 -13.62
CA ARG A 107 13.64 2.67 -14.60
C ARG A 107 14.99 1.96 -14.63
N GLY A 108 15.57 1.66 -13.46
CA GLY A 108 16.83 0.92 -13.34
C GLY A 108 16.78 -0.47 -13.97
N ARG A 109 15.72 -1.25 -13.68
CA ARG A 109 15.50 -2.57 -14.28
C ARG A 109 15.37 -2.48 -15.80
N SER A 110 14.57 -1.54 -16.29
CA SER A 110 14.37 -1.32 -17.73
C SER A 110 15.68 -0.95 -18.44
N ARG A 111 16.51 -0.12 -17.80
CA ARG A 111 17.83 0.24 -18.32
C ARG A 111 18.76 -0.97 -18.40
N ARG A 112 18.90 -1.73 -17.31
CA ARG A 112 19.73 -2.94 -17.26
C ARG A 112 19.27 -3.99 -18.28
N TYR A 113 17.97 -4.15 -18.46
CA TYR A 113 17.41 -5.04 -19.47
C TYR A 113 17.82 -4.62 -20.89
N ARG A 114 17.66 -3.34 -21.24
CA ARG A 114 18.08 -2.81 -22.55
C ARG A 114 19.59 -2.95 -22.77
N GLU A 115 20.40 -2.70 -21.75
CA GLU A 115 21.86 -2.88 -21.80
C GLU A 115 22.24 -4.34 -22.05
N LYS A 116 21.60 -5.29 -21.35
CA LYS A 116 21.79 -6.73 -21.57
C LYS A 116 21.39 -7.14 -22.99
N GLU A 117 20.25 -6.67 -23.49
CA GLU A 117 19.80 -6.98 -24.86
C GLU A 117 20.76 -6.40 -25.91
N ARG A 118 21.25 -5.17 -25.73
CA ARG A 118 22.29 -4.60 -26.59
C ARG A 118 23.59 -5.41 -26.56
N ALA A 119 24.03 -5.83 -25.38
CA ALA A 119 25.24 -6.65 -25.23
C ALA A 119 25.09 -8.03 -25.90
N LYS A 120 23.92 -8.68 -25.77
CA LYS A 120 23.62 -9.94 -26.46
C LYS A 120 23.64 -9.76 -27.99
N LEU A 121 23.04 -8.69 -28.50
CA LEU A 121 23.01 -8.39 -29.93
C LEU A 121 24.41 -8.09 -30.47
N ALA A 122 25.22 -7.30 -29.76
CA ALA A 122 26.61 -7.05 -30.12
C ALA A 122 27.40 -8.36 -30.21
N LYS A 123 27.19 -9.26 -29.23
CA LYS A 123 27.82 -10.59 -29.22
C LYS A 123 27.36 -11.47 -30.40
N SER A 124 26.08 -11.44 -30.79
CA SER A 124 25.58 -12.26 -31.89
C SER A 124 26.03 -11.79 -33.27
N VAL A 125 26.29 -10.49 -33.44
CA VAL A 125 26.83 -9.91 -34.69
C VAL A 125 28.34 -10.13 -34.83
N GLY A 126 28.99 -10.74 -33.82
CA GLY A 126 30.43 -11.00 -33.85
C GLY A 126 31.27 -9.76 -33.58
N PHE A 127 30.70 -8.72 -32.95
CA PHE A 127 31.49 -7.63 -32.39
C PHE A 127 32.22 -8.12 -31.14
N THR A 128 33.39 -8.69 -31.34
CA THR A 128 34.39 -8.96 -30.30
C THR A 128 35.35 -7.76 -30.26
N ASP A 129 35.37 -7.06 -29.13
CA ASP A 129 36.35 -6.05 -28.67
C ASP A 129 36.08 -4.54 -28.85
N GLU A 130 35.98 -3.91 -27.66
CA GLU A 130 36.67 -2.74 -27.08
C GLU A 130 36.98 -1.47 -27.89
N SER A 131 36.87 -1.44 -29.22
CA SER A 131 37.38 -0.32 -30.02
C SER A 131 36.35 0.52 -30.77
N VAL A 132 35.05 0.19 -30.71
CA VAL A 132 34.02 0.97 -31.42
C VAL A 132 33.28 1.89 -30.47
N THR A 133 33.97 2.95 -30.04
CA THR A 133 33.39 4.12 -29.34
C THR A 133 32.87 5.18 -30.31
N ARG A 134 32.76 4.89 -31.61
CA ARG A 134 32.30 5.87 -32.59
C ARG A 134 30.79 5.83 -32.74
N ASP A 135 30.16 6.88 -32.23
CA ASP A 135 28.76 7.21 -32.41
C ASP A 135 28.49 7.47 -33.90
N VAL A 136 28.19 6.40 -34.65
CA VAL A 136 27.66 6.49 -36.02
C VAL A 136 26.14 6.49 -35.89
N THR A 137 25.59 7.62 -35.43
CA THR A 137 24.20 8.03 -35.68
C THR A 137 24.05 8.45 -37.14
N GLY A 138 24.60 7.63 -38.05
CA GLY A 138 24.27 7.70 -39.47
C GLY A 138 22.81 7.33 -39.61
N ASP A 139 22.07 8.20 -40.27
CA ASP A 139 20.63 8.11 -40.49
C ASP A 139 20.30 6.91 -41.39
N VAL A 140 20.28 5.70 -40.82
CA VAL A 140 19.87 4.45 -41.51
C VAL A 140 18.38 4.21 -41.29
N THR A 141 17.55 5.22 -41.60
CA THR A 141 16.09 5.10 -41.53
C THR A 141 15.39 5.12 -42.88
N SER A 142 16.10 5.15 -44.02
CA SER A 142 15.41 5.25 -45.31
C SER A 142 14.78 3.94 -45.82
N GLU A 143 15.31 2.74 -45.55
CA GLU A 143 14.87 1.55 -46.34
C GLU A 143 14.85 0.19 -45.61
N VAL A 144 14.46 0.11 -44.33
CA VAL A 144 14.14 -1.19 -43.69
C VAL A 144 12.66 -1.28 -43.32
N ARG A 145 11.83 -1.49 -44.34
CA ARG A 145 10.61 -2.29 -44.21
C ARG A 145 10.63 -3.29 -45.35
N PRO A 146 10.80 -4.60 -45.08
CA PRO A 146 9.83 -5.53 -45.64
C PRO A 146 9.64 -6.80 -44.79
N HIS A 147 9.29 -6.72 -43.50
CA HIS A 147 8.63 -7.85 -42.81
C HIS A 147 8.15 -7.45 -41.41
N VAL A 148 7.14 -6.58 -41.33
CA VAL A 148 6.26 -6.60 -40.16
C VAL A 148 5.34 -7.80 -40.41
N GLY A 149 5.78 -8.98 -39.99
CA GLY A 149 5.02 -10.21 -40.17
C GLY A 149 3.62 -10.02 -39.60
N GLU A 150 2.60 -10.39 -40.37
CA GLU A 150 1.24 -10.65 -39.88
C GLU A 150 1.32 -11.82 -38.89
N GLY A 151 1.72 -11.51 -37.66
CA GLY A 151 1.73 -12.47 -36.57
C GLY A 151 0.29 -12.83 -36.21
N LYS A 152 -0.27 -13.86 -36.84
CA LYS A 152 -1.31 -14.71 -36.23
C LYS A 152 -0.70 -15.42 -35.02
N GLY A 153 -0.45 -14.66 -33.95
CA GLY A 153 -0.03 -15.21 -32.67
C GLY A 153 -1.20 -15.98 -32.06
N LYS A 154 -1.20 -17.30 -32.22
CA LYS A 154 -1.88 -18.18 -31.26
C LYS A 154 -1.19 -17.96 -29.92
N GLY A 155 -1.82 -17.20 -29.04
CA GLY A 155 -1.32 -16.92 -27.70
C GLY A 155 -1.10 -18.20 -26.91
N ARG A 156 0.15 -18.63 -26.81
CA ARG A 156 0.68 -19.35 -25.66
C ARG A 156 1.76 -18.46 -25.07
N GLY A 157 1.32 -17.55 -24.20
CA GLY A 157 2.22 -16.80 -23.34
C GLY A 157 2.78 -17.74 -22.27
N THR A 158 3.81 -18.49 -22.61
CA THR A 158 4.78 -18.97 -21.61
C THR A 158 5.66 -17.76 -21.27
N GLY A 159 5.10 -16.89 -20.44
CA GLY A 159 5.87 -15.86 -19.75
C GLY A 159 6.77 -16.56 -18.75
N ASP A 160 8.00 -16.80 -19.16
CA ASP A 160 9.09 -17.24 -18.32
C ASP A 160 9.48 -16.05 -17.42
N VAL A 161 8.68 -15.84 -16.38
CA VAL A 161 8.95 -14.92 -15.29
C VAL A 161 9.79 -15.70 -14.30
N ASN A 162 11.10 -15.73 -14.54
CA ASN A 162 12.09 -16.06 -13.52
C ASN A 162 12.15 -14.90 -12.50
N ASP A 163 11.08 -14.71 -11.73
CA ASP A 163 11.18 -14.33 -10.34
C ASP A 163 11.31 -15.66 -9.59
N GLU A 164 12.46 -15.92 -8.96
CA GLU A 164 12.70 -17.12 -8.16
C GLU A 164 11.74 -17.15 -6.97
N VAL A 165 10.54 -17.65 -7.23
CA VAL A 165 9.61 -18.19 -6.27
C VAL A 165 9.95 -19.67 -6.19
N SER A 166 10.62 -20.09 -5.12
CA SER A 166 10.96 -21.48 -4.86
C SER A 166 9.69 -22.29 -4.59
N LEU A 167 9.18 -22.94 -5.63
CA LEU A 167 8.10 -23.94 -5.59
C LEU A 167 8.69 -25.29 -5.15
N ASN A 168 8.08 -25.93 -4.15
CA ASN A 168 8.46 -27.27 -3.74
C ASN A 168 7.91 -28.31 -4.75
N GLU A 169 8.79 -29.04 -5.43
CA GLU A 169 8.43 -29.93 -6.54
C GLU A 169 7.60 -31.16 -6.12
N GLU A 170 7.62 -31.56 -4.84
CA GLU A 170 6.85 -32.72 -4.38
C GLU A 170 5.40 -32.38 -3.96
N THR A 171 5.15 -31.15 -3.51
CA THR A 171 3.83 -30.77 -2.96
C THR A 171 3.10 -29.69 -3.76
N GLY A 172 3.80 -28.96 -4.64
CA GLY A 172 3.23 -27.86 -5.43
C GLY A 172 2.92 -26.59 -4.63
N GLU A 173 3.38 -26.50 -3.38
CA GLU A 173 3.18 -25.34 -2.52
C GLU A 173 4.23 -24.24 -2.79
N VAL A 174 3.75 -23.00 -2.88
CA VAL A 174 4.58 -21.79 -3.01
C VAL A 174 5.00 -21.34 -1.61
N SER A 175 6.23 -21.66 -1.19
CA SER A 175 6.74 -21.18 0.10
C SER A 175 7.30 -19.76 -0.04
N ILE A 176 6.65 -18.78 0.58
CA ILE A 176 7.25 -17.46 0.79
C ILE A 176 8.20 -17.63 1.97
N GLN A 177 9.49 -17.85 1.71
CA GLN A 177 10.48 -17.97 2.79
C GLN A 177 10.57 -16.67 3.58
N GLY A 178 10.07 -16.73 4.82
CA GLY A 178 10.14 -15.65 5.79
C GLY A 178 8.76 -15.10 6.13
N GLU A 179 7.91 -15.91 6.76
CA GLU A 179 6.97 -15.29 7.71
C GLU A 179 7.83 -14.52 8.72
N PRO A 180 7.65 -13.19 8.88
CA PRO A 180 8.30 -12.51 9.96
C PRO A 180 7.81 -13.19 11.24
N LEU A 181 8.73 -13.85 11.95
CA LEU A 181 8.57 -14.16 13.36
C LEU A 181 8.53 -12.81 14.08
N TRP A 182 7.39 -12.14 14.03
CA TRP A 182 7.07 -11.16 15.04
C TRP A 182 7.01 -11.97 16.32
N GLU A 183 7.99 -11.74 17.19
CA GLU A 183 7.97 -12.24 18.55
C GLU A 183 6.60 -11.85 19.11
N THR A 184 5.74 -12.83 19.39
CA THR A 184 4.46 -12.62 20.05
C THR A 184 4.79 -12.11 21.45
N VAL A 185 5.04 -10.80 21.58
CA VAL A 185 5.13 -10.14 22.87
C VAL A 185 3.73 -10.28 23.45
N ALA A 186 3.59 -11.14 24.45
CA ALA A 186 2.32 -11.34 25.14
C ALA A 186 1.82 -9.96 25.57
N ILE A 187 0.69 -9.53 24.99
CA ILE A 187 0.05 -8.27 25.37
C ILE A 187 -0.20 -8.38 26.87
N PRO A 188 0.42 -7.52 27.71
CA PRO A 188 0.22 -7.59 29.14
C PRO A 188 -1.26 -7.35 29.41
N SER A 189 -1.98 -8.42 29.72
CA SER A 189 -3.38 -8.34 30.09
C SER A 189 -3.47 -7.47 31.33
N GLY A 190 -4.12 -6.31 31.20
CA GLY A 190 -4.31 -5.37 32.31
C GLY A 190 -5.13 -5.92 33.48
N LYS A 191 -5.52 -7.21 33.45
CA LYS A 191 -6.23 -7.88 34.54
C LYS A 191 -5.23 -8.23 35.65
N LYS A 192 -5.49 -7.70 36.84
CA LYS A 192 -4.77 -8.06 38.07
C LYS A 192 -5.71 -8.79 39.01
N CYS A 193 -5.18 -9.73 39.78
CA CYS A 193 -5.91 -10.41 40.83
C CYS A 193 -6.45 -9.39 41.83
N ARG A 194 -7.74 -9.44 42.14
CA ARG A 194 -8.39 -8.50 43.06
C ARG A 194 -7.84 -8.56 44.49
N VAL A 195 -7.23 -9.69 44.89
CA VAL A 195 -6.73 -9.92 46.24
C VAL A 195 -5.24 -9.59 46.38
N CYS A 196 -4.39 -10.15 45.51
CA CYS A 196 -2.93 -9.98 45.60
C CYS A 196 -2.33 -9.02 44.56
N LEU A 197 -3.12 -8.51 43.62
CA LEU A 197 -2.70 -7.60 42.54
C LEU A 197 -1.70 -8.19 41.51
N ASP A 198 -1.40 -9.49 41.59
CA ASP A 198 -0.60 -10.19 40.58
C ASP A 198 -1.30 -10.17 39.20
N ALA A 199 -0.52 -10.08 38.13
CA ALA A 199 -1.05 -10.13 36.76
C ALA A 199 -1.72 -11.48 36.49
N LEU A 200 -2.92 -11.45 35.90
CA LEU A 200 -3.65 -12.62 35.43
C LEU A 200 -3.51 -12.72 33.91
N ALA A 201 -3.51 -13.94 33.38
CA ALA A 201 -3.55 -14.18 31.93
C ALA A 201 -4.81 -13.55 31.30
N ALA A 202 -4.73 -13.13 30.03
CA ALA A 202 -5.81 -12.41 29.34
C ALA A 202 -7.12 -13.20 29.30
N ASP A 203 -6.97 -14.50 29.07
CA ASP A 203 -7.96 -15.55 28.95
C ASP A 203 -8.41 -16.12 30.31
N PHE A 204 -7.87 -15.63 31.43
CA PHE A 204 -8.27 -16.11 32.75
C PHE A 204 -9.76 -15.82 33.01
N PRO A 205 -10.59 -16.85 33.30
CA PRO A 205 -12.05 -16.70 33.38
C PRO A 205 -12.53 -15.97 34.66
N GLY A 206 -11.63 -15.62 35.57
CA GLY A 206 -11.93 -15.00 36.86
C GLY A 206 -11.17 -13.71 37.16
N ASP A 207 -11.46 -13.12 38.31
CA ASP A 207 -10.83 -11.91 38.86
C ASP A 207 -9.92 -12.22 40.07
N VAL A 208 -9.78 -13.50 40.43
CA VAL A 208 -8.99 -13.99 41.58
C VAL A 208 -8.06 -15.11 41.11
N CYS A 209 -6.75 -15.00 41.38
CA CYS A 209 -5.76 -16.00 40.97
C CYS A 209 -5.92 -17.34 41.72
N PHE A 210 -5.15 -18.36 41.34
CA PHE A 210 -5.23 -19.72 41.91
C PHE A 210 -4.67 -19.89 43.33
N ARG A 211 -4.17 -18.83 44.00
CA ARG A 211 -3.70 -18.94 45.40
C ARG A 211 -4.81 -19.48 46.31
N GLN A 212 -4.43 -20.32 47.27
CA GLN A 212 -5.36 -21.04 48.17
C GLN A 212 -5.42 -20.47 49.59
N ASP A 213 -4.92 -19.26 49.83
CA ASP A 213 -5.03 -18.63 51.14
C ASP A 213 -6.50 -18.27 51.50
N ALA A 214 -6.75 -18.01 52.79
CA ALA A 214 -8.08 -17.72 53.30
C ALA A 214 -8.73 -16.51 52.62
N ALA A 215 -7.93 -15.51 52.19
CA ALA A 215 -8.43 -14.32 51.50
C ALA A 215 -8.93 -14.63 50.09
N HIS A 216 -8.18 -15.43 49.31
CA HIS A 216 -8.59 -15.86 47.96
C HIS A 216 -9.79 -16.82 48.00
N VAL A 217 -9.86 -17.71 48.99
CA VAL A 217 -11.01 -18.60 49.19
C VAL A 217 -12.28 -17.80 49.54
N LYS A 218 -12.17 -16.81 50.43
CA LYS A 218 -13.29 -15.92 50.78
C LYS A 218 -13.76 -15.11 49.58
N ALA A 219 -12.83 -14.55 48.79
CA ALA A 219 -13.16 -13.78 47.59
C ALA A 219 -13.85 -14.62 46.50
N ARG A 220 -13.41 -15.88 46.28
CA ARG A 220 -14.09 -16.79 45.35
C ARG A 220 -15.50 -17.18 45.81
N ARG A 221 -15.69 -17.44 47.10
CA ARG A 221 -17.01 -17.77 47.67
C ARG A 221 -18.00 -16.61 47.57
N ALA A 222 -17.53 -15.37 47.76
CA ALA A 222 -18.38 -14.17 47.67
C ALA A 222 -18.93 -13.89 46.26
N ARG A 223 -18.43 -14.57 45.22
CA ARG A 223 -18.92 -14.41 43.84
C ARG A 223 -20.00 -15.42 43.46
N VAL A 224 -20.09 -16.53 44.20
CA VAL A 224 -21.05 -17.62 43.95
C VAL A 224 -22.36 -17.42 44.75
N ALA A 225 -22.32 -16.60 45.80
CA ALA A 225 -23.47 -16.18 46.57
C ALA A 225 -24.13 -14.94 45.95
#